data_AF-A0A814T4T4-F1
#
_entry.id   AF-A0A814T4T4-F1
#
_cell.length_a   1.000
_cell.length_b   1.000
_cell.length_c   1.000
_cell.angle_alpha   90.00
_cell.angle_beta   90.00
_cell.angle_gamma   90.00
#
_symmetry.space_group_name_H-M   'P 1'
#
loop_
_entity.id
_entity.type
_entity.pdbx_description
1 polymer ?
#
loop_
_entity_poly.entity_id
_entity_poly.type
_entity_poly.pdbx_seq_one_letter_code
_entity_poly.pdbx_strand_id
1 'polypeptide(L)'
;MSVPRPLGEIFMCQIFHDNSGKARNSASWYLKHLIVTDLQTKKRFIFICEKWFALDKQDGLIDRKIPVSCDKQIKDVKYLLQRETKDKLSDGHL
;
A
#
# COMPACT_ATOMS: atom_id res chain seq x y z
N MET A 1 15.44 0.34 8.55
CA MET A 1 15.25 1.54 9.40
C MET A 1 14.56 1.10 10.69
N SER A 2 14.97 1.63 11.83
CA SER A 2 14.34 1.40 13.13
C SER A 2 14.06 2.74 13.80
N VAL A 3 13.09 2.75 14.71
CA VAL A 3 12.77 3.92 15.55
C VAL A 3 13.38 3.74 16.94
N PRO A 4 13.77 4.84 17.63
CA PRO A 4 14.48 4.76 18.91
C PRO A 4 13.59 4.27 20.08
N ARG A 5 12.27 4.23 19.90
CA ARG A 5 11.30 3.73 20.89
C ARG A 5 10.15 3.01 20.16
N PRO A 6 9.47 2.05 20.81
CA PRO A 6 8.29 1.40 20.24
C PRO A 6 7.21 2.43 19.88
N LEU A 7 6.57 2.26 18.72
CA LEU A 7 5.45 3.11 18.30
C LEU A 7 4.13 2.76 19.00
N GLY A 8 4.08 1.62 19.68
CA GLY A 8 2.85 1.12 20.29
C GLY A 8 1.83 0.69 19.23
N GLU A 9 0.55 0.93 19.52
CA GLU A 9 -0.52 0.67 18.57
C GLU A 9 -0.51 1.69 17.43
N ILE A 10 -0.44 1.20 16.19
CA ILE A 10 -0.40 2.06 14.99
C ILE A 10 -1.80 2.18 14.40
N PHE A 11 -2.30 3.41 14.29
CA PHE A 11 -3.63 3.69 13.75
C PHE A 11 -3.63 4.30 12.35
N MET A 12 -2.54 4.99 11.97
CA MET A 12 -2.47 5.75 10.72
C MET A 12 -1.02 5.83 10.23
N CYS A 13 -0.86 5.82 8.91
CA CYS A 13 0.40 6.08 8.22
C CYS A 13 0.21 7.25 7.26
N GLN A 14 1.13 8.21 7.25
CA GLN A 14 1.18 9.27 6.23
C GLN A 14 2.34 8.97 5.28
N ILE A 15 2.06 8.92 3.98
CA ILE A 15 3.06 8.73 2.92
C ILE A 15 2.98 9.91 1.98
N PHE A 16 4.13 10.43 1.59
CA PHE A 16 4.25 11.41 0.51
C PHE A 16 5.55 11.21 -0.26
N HIS A 17 5.64 11.85 -1.43
CA HIS A 17 6.89 12.03 -2.15
C HIS A 17 7.04 13.50 -2.57
N ASP A 18 8.26 13.93 -2.87
CA ASP A 18 8.59 15.31 -3.26
C ASP A 18 8.31 15.62 -4.74
N ASN A 19 7.69 14.68 -5.45
CA ASN A 19 7.44 14.74 -6.89
C ASN A 19 8.71 14.93 -7.76
N SER A 20 9.90 14.60 -7.24
CA SER A 20 11.14 14.64 -8.01
C SER A 20 11.22 13.52 -9.05
N GLY A 21 11.84 13.82 -10.19
CA GLY A 21 12.01 12.88 -11.29
C GLY A 21 12.43 13.59 -12.59
N LYS A 22 13.46 13.07 -13.28
CA LYS A 22 14.01 13.72 -14.49
C LYS A 22 13.19 13.49 -15.76
N ALA A 23 12.43 12.40 -15.80
CA ALA A 23 11.62 12.03 -16.96
C ALA A 23 10.13 12.30 -16.68
N ARG A 24 9.36 12.52 -17.75
CA ARG A 24 7.90 12.65 -17.65
C ARG A 24 7.32 11.40 -16.97
N ASN A 25 6.45 11.59 -15.99
CA ASN A 25 5.80 10.54 -15.18
C ASN A 25 6.76 9.68 -14.33
N SER A 26 8.02 10.08 -14.14
CA SER A 26 8.97 9.33 -13.29
C SER A 26 8.68 9.46 -11.79
N ALA A 27 7.79 10.38 -11.40
CA ALA A 27 7.36 10.58 -10.03
C ALA A 27 5.99 9.97 -9.71
N SER A 28 5.31 9.30 -10.65
CA SER A 28 3.94 8.80 -10.44
C SER A 28 3.96 7.43 -9.76
N TRP A 29 3.59 7.35 -8.47
CA TRP A 29 3.58 6.08 -7.73
C TRP A 29 2.16 5.53 -7.60
N TYR A 30 1.96 4.23 -7.85
CA TYR A 30 0.73 3.55 -7.46
C TYR A 30 0.98 2.73 -6.20
N LEU A 31 0.39 3.15 -5.08
CA LEU A 31 0.51 2.42 -3.83
C LEU A 31 -0.69 1.50 -3.66
N LYS A 32 -0.46 0.19 -3.79
CA LYS A 32 -1.46 -0.84 -3.49
C LYS A 32 -1.74 -0.92 -2.00
N HIS A 33 -0.70 -1.27 -1.24
CA HIS A 33 -0.76 -1.38 0.21
C HIS A 33 0.64 -1.21 0.80
N LEU A 34 0.70 -0.96 2.10
CA LEU A 34 1.93 -0.99 2.88
C LEU A 34 1.74 -1.91 4.10
N ILE A 35 2.84 -2.50 4.58
CA ILE A 35 2.86 -3.37 5.74
C ILE A 35 3.94 -2.87 6.68
N VAL A 36 3.55 -2.49 7.90
CA VAL A 36 4.49 -2.21 8.99
C VAL A 36 4.57 -3.44 9.88
N THR A 37 5.78 -3.93 10.10
CA THR A 37 6.04 -5.07 10.99
C THR A 37 6.84 -4.60 12.18
N ASP A 38 6.28 -4.76 13.38
CA ASP A 38 7.06 -4.65 14.61
C ASP A 38 7.98 -5.86 14.72
N LEU A 39 9.29 -5.63 14.65
CA LEU A 39 10.28 -6.70 14.65
C LEU A 39 10.42 -7.38 16.02
N GLN A 40 10.02 -6.71 17.11
CA GLN A 40 10.08 -7.23 18.48
C GLN A 40 8.90 -8.17 18.75
N THR A 41 7.68 -7.72 18.45
CA THR A 41 6.44 -8.48 18.73
C THR A 41 5.96 -9.33 17.57
N LYS A 42 6.53 -9.14 16.36
CA LYS A 42 6.06 -9.70 15.08
C LYS A 42 4.66 -9.24 14.68
N LYS A 43 4.05 -8.28 15.38
CA LYS A 43 2.76 -7.71 15.01
C LYS A 43 2.88 -6.98 13.66
N ARG A 44 1.85 -7.16 12.82
CA ARG A 44 1.77 -6.54 11.49
C ARG A 44 0.58 -5.61 11.41
N PHE A 45 0.81 -4.41 10.90
CA PHE A 45 -0.20 -3.42 10.58
C PHE A 45 -0.26 -3.27 9.07
N ILE A 46 -1.43 -3.52 8.48
CA ILE A 46 -1.63 -3.47 7.04
C ILE A 46 -2.43 -2.20 6.73
N PHE A 47 -2.02 -1.46 5.71
CA PHE A 47 -2.74 -0.29 5.24
C PHE A 47 -2.98 -0.44 3.75
N ILE A 48 -4.24 -0.68 3.39
CA ILE A 48 -4.71 -0.76 2.00
C ILE A 48 -4.94 0.66 1.49
N CYS A 49 -4.38 0.98 0.33
CA CYS A 49 -4.48 2.31 -0.28
C CYS A 49 -5.17 2.22 -1.65
N GLU A 50 -4.60 1.47 -2.61
CA GLU A 50 -5.09 1.37 -4.00
C GLU A 50 -5.30 2.74 -4.66
N LYS A 51 -4.29 3.63 -4.57
CA LYS A 51 -4.35 4.99 -5.11
C LYS A 51 -3.04 5.42 -5.78
N TRP A 52 -3.17 6.32 -6.74
CA TRP A 52 -2.05 7.05 -7.32
C TRP A 52 -1.57 8.16 -6.38
N PHE A 53 -0.26 8.34 -6.32
CA PHE A 53 0.44 9.46 -5.73
C PHE A 53 1.14 10.16 -6.89
N ALA A 54 0.41 11.08 -7.54
CA ALA A 54 0.83 11.70 -8.77
C ALA A 54 -0.02 12.94 -9.06
N LEU A 55 0.60 14.06 -9.42
CA LEU A 55 -0.12 15.29 -9.79
C LEU A 55 -0.92 15.14 -11.09
N ASP A 56 -0.53 14.21 -11.96
CA ASP A 56 -1.11 14.01 -13.28
C ASP A 56 -2.09 12.83 -13.37
N LYS A 57 -2.33 12.11 -12.26
CA LYS A 57 -3.23 10.95 -12.24
C LYS A 57 -4.27 11.03 -11.13
N GLN A 58 -5.42 10.42 -11.39
CA GLN A 58 -6.52 10.28 -10.43
C GLN A 58 -6.96 11.62 -9.84
N ASP A 59 -6.69 11.87 -8.56
CA ASP A 59 -7.11 13.05 -7.81
C ASP A 59 -5.97 14.08 -7.66
N GLY A 60 -4.82 13.85 -8.30
CA GLY A 60 -3.71 14.81 -8.31
C GLY A 60 -2.97 14.90 -6.96
N LEU A 61 -3.18 13.97 -6.03
CA LEU A 61 -2.55 14.03 -4.70
C LEU A 61 -1.22 13.27 -4.68
N ILE A 62 -0.24 13.78 -3.95
CA ILE A 62 1.08 13.16 -3.72
C ILE A 62 1.36 12.86 -2.23
N ASP A 63 0.39 13.15 -1.36
CA ASP A 63 0.41 12.90 0.08
C ASP A 63 -0.93 12.26 0.48
N ARG A 64 -0.89 11.18 1.27
CA ARG A 64 -2.08 10.56 1.85
C ARG A 64 -1.83 10.07 3.27
N LYS A 65 -2.85 10.29 4.10
CA LYS A 65 -3.03 9.64 5.40
C LYS A 65 -3.92 8.41 5.23
N ILE A 66 -3.39 7.24 5.59
CA ILE A 66 -4.05 5.95 5.40
C ILE A 66 -4.25 5.33 6.79
N PRO A 67 -5.49 5.00 7.19
CA PRO A 67 -5.74 4.32 8.46
C PRO A 67 -5.33 2.84 8.36
N VAL A 68 -5.01 2.22 9.51
CA VAL A 68 -4.80 0.78 9.58
C VAL A 68 -6.06 0.05 9.10
N SER A 69 -5.88 -0.96 8.26
CA SER A 69 -6.98 -1.72 7.70
C SER A 69 -7.57 -2.70 8.71
N CYS A 70 -8.89 -2.81 8.73
CA CYS A 70 -9.59 -3.80 9.54
C CYS A 70 -9.55 -5.19 8.88
N ASP A 71 -9.88 -6.21 9.66
CA ASP A 71 -9.87 -7.61 9.21
C ASP A 71 -10.73 -7.85 7.97
N LYS A 72 -11.87 -7.16 7.85
CA LYS A 72 -12.74 -7.26 6.68
C LYS A 72 -12.01 -6.81 5.41
N GLN A 73 -11.41 -5.61 5.45
CA GLN A 73 -10.66 -5.07 4.31
C GLN A 73 -9.49 -5.97 3.90
N ILE A 74 -8.77 -6.52 4.89
CA ILE A 74 -7.65 -7.44 4.64
C ILE A 74 -8.15 -8.74 3.98
N LYS A 75 -9.26 -9.30 4.44
CA LYS A 75 -9.86 -10.50 3.87
C LYS A 75 -10.34 -10.27 2.44
N ASP A 76 -11.01 -9.15 2.19
CA ASP A 76 -11.51 -8.80 0.86
C ASP A 76 -10.36 -8.69 -0.15
N VAL A 77 -9.28 -8.00 0.21
CA VAL A 77 -8.10 -7.90 -0.68
C VAL A 77 -7.43 -9.26 -0.91
N LYS A 78 -7.30 -10.10 0.12
CA LYS A 78 -6.74 -11.46 -0.05
C LYS A 78 -7.58 -12.32 -0.99
N TYR A 79 -8.91 -12.26 -0.85
CA TYR A 79 -9.83 -13.00 -1.71
C TYR A 79 -9.71 -12.56 -3.16
N LEU A 80 -9.70 -11.25 -3.42
CA LEU A 80 -9.55 -10.69 -4.76
C LEU A 80 -8.23 -11.11 -5.41
N LEU A 81 -7.11 -11.01 -4.68
CA LEU A 81 -5.81 -11.43 -5.19
C LEU A 81 -5.75 -12.92 -5.52
N GLN A 82 -6.29 -13.78 -4.64
CA GLN A 82 -6.34 -15.22 -4.89
C GLN A 82 -7.12 -15.54 -6.16
N ARG A 83 -8.26 -14.85 -6.38
CA ARG A 83 -9.07 -15.04 -7.57
C ARG A 83 -8.33 -14.61 -8.84
N GLU A 84 -7.75 -13.42 -8.85
CA GLU A 84 -6.96 -12.94 -9.99
C GLU A 84 -5.77 -13.85 -10.32
N THR A 85 -5.08 -14.39 -9.31
CA THR A 85 -3.99 -15.35 -9.55
C THR A 85 -4.50 -16.69 -10.08
N LYS A 86 -5.67 -17.15 -9.63
CA LYS A 86 -6.27 -18.39 -10.11
C LYS A 86 -6.70 -18.25 -11.57
N ASP A 87 -7.34 -17.15 -11.92
CA ASP A 87 -7.83 -16.87 -13.27
C ASP A 87 -6.65 -16.71 -14.25
N LYS A 88 -5.58 -15.98 -13.86
CA LYS A 88 -4.37 -15.84 -14.69
C LYS A 88 -3.59 -17.14 -14.88
N LEU A 89 -3.68 -18.08 -13.95
CA LEU A 89 -3.06 -19.40 -14.08
C LEU A 89 -3.89 -20.34 -14.96
N SER A 90 -5.22 -20.19 -15.00
CA SER A 90 -6.08 -20.98 -15.90
C SER A 90 -5.99 -20.54 -17.36
N ASP A 91 -5.67 -19.27 -17.63
CA ASP A 91 -5.62 -18.72 -18.99
C ASP A 91 -4.31 -19.08 -19.76
N GLY A 92 -3.38 -19.80 -19.13
CA GLY A 92 -2.07 -20.16 -19.69
C GLY A 92 -2.02 -21.44 -20.54
N HIS A 93 -3.15 -22.01 -20.95
CA HIS A 93 -3.17 -23.20 -21.81
C HIS A 93 -4.26 -23.15 -22.87
N LEU A 94 -3.91 -22.60 -24.04
CA LEU A 94 -4.42 -22.96 -25.37
C LEU A 94 -3.33 -22.70 -26.41
#